data_AF-A0A7X8KG87-F1
#
_entry.id   AF-A0A7X8KG87-F1
#
_cell.length_a   1.000
_cell.length_b   1.000
_cell.length_c   1.000
_cell.angle_alpha   90.00
_cell.angle_beta   90.00
_cell.angle_gamma   90.00
#
_symmetry.space_group_name_H-M   'P 1'
#
loop_
_entity.id
_entity.type
_entity.pdbx_description
1 polymer ?
#
loop_
_entity_poly.entity_id
_entity_poly.type
_entity_poly.pdbx_seq_one_letter_code
_entity_poly.pdbx_strand_id
1 'polypeptide(L)' 'MARKKKRYRLIKVAISTKKYEKFVEFCASKRMTPNVFFRKAINANLEGFKGFTKTETDERQLKIFDFIDK' A
#
# COMPACT_ATOMS: atom_id res chain seq x y z
N MET A 1 27.88 -1.53 -9.45
CA MET A 1 26.66 -2.34 -9.26
C MET A 1 25.43 -1.45 -9.39
N ALA A 2 24.64 -1.59 -10.46
CA ALA A 2 23.45 -0.76 -10.66
C ALA A 2 22.32 -1.24 -9.72
N ARG A 3 21.89 -0.39 -8.76
CA ARG A 3 20.71 -0.65 -7.93
C ARG A 3 19.49 -0.88 -8.85
N LYS A 4 18.95 -2.11 -8.89
CA LYS A 4 17.68 -2.39 -9.58
C LYS A 4 16.61 -1.47 -8.99
N LYS A 5 16.03 -0.59 -9.81
CA LYS A 5 14.89 0.26 -9.40
C LYS A 5 13.71 -0.65 -9.05
N LYS A 6 13.24 -0.59 -7.80
CA LYS A 6 12.00 -1.27 -7.38
C LYS A 6 10.84 -0.71 -8.22
N ARG A 7 10.12 -1.60 -8.93
CA ARG A 7 8.92 -1.24 -9.69
C ARG A 7 7.71 -1.38 -8.76
N TYR A 8 7.12 -0.26 -8.36
CA TYR A 8 5.87 -0.26 -7.60
C TYR A 8 4.68 -0.45 -8.54
N ARG A 9 3.71 -1.29 -8.16
CA ARG A 9 2.44 -1.39 -8.87
C ARG A 9 1.54 -0.21 -8.48
N LEU A 10 0.86 0.36 -9.46
CA LEU A 10 -0.14 1.41 -9.22
C LEU A 10 -1.44 0.75 -8.76
N ILE A 11 -1.99 1.21 -7.63
CA ILE A 11 -3.33 0.84 -7.16
C ILE A 11 -4.20 2.09 -7.26
N LYS A 12 -5.34 1.97 -7.95
CA LYS A 12 -6.34 3.05 -8.03
C LYS A 12 -7.42 2.78 -6.98
N VAL A 13 -7.80 3.82 -6.24
CA VAL A 13 -8.87 3.75 -5.24
C VAL A 13 -9.96 4.72 -5.68
N ALA A 14 -11.18 4.20 -5.84
CA ALA A 14 -12.35 5.02 -6.14
C ALA A 14 -12.91 5.58 -4.85
N ILE A 15 -12.99 6.92 -4.74
CA ILE A 15 -13.60 7.63 -3.61
C ILE A 15 -14.43 8.81 -4.14
N SER A 16 -15.41 9.26 -3.36
CA SER A 16 -16.14 10.46 -3.71
C SER A 16 -15.25 11.70 -3.61
N THR A 17 -15.46 12.67 -4.50
CA THR A 17 -14.70 13.93 -4.56
C THR A 17 -14.71 14.68 -3.23
N LYS A 18 -15.88 14.82 -2.60
CA LYS A 18 -16.03 15.47 -1.29
C LYS A 18 -15.21 14.81 -0.18
N LYS A 19 -15.04 13.48 -0.22
CA LYS A 19 -14.22 12.76 0.77
C LYS A 19 -12.73 12.93 0.46
N TYR A 20 -12.37 12.98 -0.83
CA TYR A 20 -10.99 13.23 -1.25
C TYR A 20 -10.51 14.62 -0.80
N GLU A 21 -11.30 15.66 -1.00
CA GLU A 21 -10.94 17.03 -0.63
C GLU A 21 -10.64 17.14 0.88
N LYS A 22 -11.56 16.68 1.73
CA LYS A 22 -11.36 16.62 3.18
C LYS A 22 -10.13 15.81 3.57
N PHE A 23 -9.86 14.72 2.85
CA PHE A 23 -8.70 13.88 3.10
C PHE A 23 -7.39 14.57 2.73
N VAL A 24 -7.36 15.31 1.62
CA VAL A 24 -6.20 16.11 1.20
C VAL A 24 -5.91 17.22 2.21
N GLU A 25 -6.94 17.93 2.68
CA GLU A 25 -6.82 18.95 3.74
C GLU A 25 -6.26 18.35 5.04
N PHE A 26 -6.79 17.19 5.44
CA PHE A 26 -6.28 16.48 6.61
C PHE A 26 -4.79 16.11 6.46
N CYS A 27 -4.41 15.56 5.30
CA CYS A 27 -3.01 15.21 5.01
C CYS A 27 -2.10 16.45 5.05
N ALA A 28 -2.54 17.57 4.48
CA ALA A 28 -1.81 18.84 4.51
C ALA A 28 -1.62 19.35 5.94
N SER A 29 -2.65 19.27 6.79
CA SER A 29 -2.57 19.67 8.21
C SER A 29 -1.51 18.88 8.99
N LYS A 30 -1.23 17.64 8.56
CA LYS A 30 -0.22 16.75 9.16
C LYS A 30 1.11 16.74 8.39
N ARG A 31 1.32 17.70 7.46
CA ARG A 31 2.52 17.81 6.61
C ARG A 31 2.87 16.49 5.89
N MET A 32 1.86 15.77 5.42
CA MET A 32 2.04 14.50 4.71
C MET A 32 1.25 14.48 3.40
N THR A 33 1.65 13.61 2.48
CA THR A 33 0.88 13.36 1.25
C THR A 33 -0.11 12.21 1.47
N PRO A 34 -1.24 12.18 0.73
CA PRO A 34 -2.17 11.06 0.69
C PRO A 34 -1.49 9.69 0.58
N ASN A 35 -0.48 9.57 -0.30
CA ASN A 35 0.26 8.32 -0.49
C ASN A 35 1.05 7.88 0.75
N VAL A 36 1.68 8.83 1.46
CA VAL A 36 2.40 8.53 2.70
C VAL A 36 1.43 8.08 3.78
N PHE A 37 0.27 8.73 3.88
CA PHE A 37 -0.78 8.32 4.81
C PHE A 37 -1.27 6.90 4.50
N PHE A 38 -1.63 6.61 3.25
CA PHE A 38 -2.09 5.28 2.86
C PHE A 38 -1.07 4.19 3.14
N ARG A 39 0.21 4.45 2.87
CA ARG A 39 1.28 3.49 3.20
C ARG A 39 1.35 3.19 4.69
N LYS A 40 1.23 4.21 5.55
CA LYS A 40 1.20 4.03 7.01
C LYS A 40 -0.05 3.29 7.46
N ALA A 41 -1.22 3.67 6.97
CA ALA A 41 -2.48 3.04 7.32
C ALA A 41 -2.54 1.56 6.90
N ILE A 42 -2.05 1.24 5.70
CA ILE A 42 -1.94 -0.13 5.20
C ILE A 42 -0.99 -0.93 6.10
N ASN A 43 0.19 -0.40 6.42
CA ASN A 43 1.13 -1.10 7.30
C ASN A 43 0.54 -1.35 8.70
N ALA A 44 -0.08 -0.35 9.32
CA ALA A 44 -0.70 -0.50 10.64
C ALA A 44 -1.82 -1.54 10.64
N ASN A 45 -2.64 -1.58 9.58
CA ASN A 45 -3.66 -2.61 9.44
C ASN A 45 -3.04 -4.00 9.23
N LEU A 46 -2.02 -4.12 8.38
CA LEU A 46 -1.33 -5.38 8.11
C LEU A 46 -0.61 -5.93 9.35
N GLU A 47 -0.05 -5.08 10.20
CA GLU A 47 0.55 -5.48 11.49
C GLU A 47 -0.47 -6.15 12.42
N GLY A 48 -1.76 -5.84 12.30
CA GLY A 48 -2.84 -6.50 13.03
C GLY A 48 -3.28 -7.85 12.45
N PHE A 49 -2.85 -8.21 11.23
CA PHE A 49 -3.22 -9.50 10.64
C PHE A 49 -2.32 -10.64 11.15
N LYS A 50 -2.95 -11.71 11.63
CA LYS A 50 -2.27 -12.93 12.05
C LYS A 50 -1.50 -13.52 10.87
N GLY A 51 -0.17 -13.56 10.97
CA GLY A 51 0.73 -14.08 9.91
C GLY A 51 1.47 -13.02 9.10
N PHE A 52 1.35 -11.72 9.44
CA PHE A 52 2.17 -10.69 8.80
C PHE A 52 3.63 -10.79 9.25
N THR A 53 4.49 -11.28 8.36
CA THR A 53 5.94 -11.18 8.47
C THR A 53 6.43 -10.03 7.60
N LYS A 54 7.15 -9.08 8.20
CA LYS A 54 7.79 -7.98 7.47
C LYS A 54 9.05 -8.51 6.80
N THR A 55 8.90 -9.34 5.78
CA THR A 55 10.04 -9.83 4.98
C THR A 55 10.53 -8.69 4.09
N GLU A 56 11.71 -8.16 4.38
CA GLU A 56 12.40 -7.19 3.51
C GLU A 56 12.99 -7.82 2.25
N THR A 57 12.80 -9.12 2.04
CA THR A 57 13.47 -9.90 1.01
C THR A 57 12.56 -10.19 -0.19
N ASP A 58 13.18 -10.18 -1.37
CA ASP A 58 12.64 -10.18 -2.72
C ASP A 58 11.89 -11.47 -3.11
N GLU A 59 10.78 -11.79 -2.44
CA GLU A 59 9.89 -12.91 -2.83
C GLU A 59 8.78 -12.39 -3.75
N ARG A 60 9.06 -12.44 -5.06
CA ARG A 60 8.08 -12.20 -6.11
C ARG A 60 6.86 -13.10 -5.88
N GLN A 61 5.70 -12.47 -5.79
CA GLN A 61 4.34 -13.05 -5.84
C GLN A 61 3.87 -13.78 -4.59
N LEU A 62 2.79 -13.25 -4.00
CA LEU A 62 1.83 -14.03 -3.25
C LEU A 62 1.29 -15.12 -4.19
N LYS A 63 1.66 -16.39 -3.98
CA LYS A 63 1.10 -17.58 -4.67
C LYS A 63 -0.37 -17.86 -4.29
N ILE A 64 -1.04 -16.92 -3.64
CA ILE A 64 -2.41 -17.06 -3.13
C ILE A 64 -3.41 -17.14 -4.31
N PHE A 65 -3.00 -16.76 -5.52
CA PHE A 65 -3.81 -16.87 -6.74
C PHE A 65 -3.49 -18.10 -7.63
N ASP A 66 -2.60 -19.01 -7.20
CA ASP A 66 -2.23 -20.19 -8.01
C ASP A 66 -3.19 -21.39 -7.83
N PHE A 67 -4.38 -21.20 -7.23
CA PHE A 67 -5.43 -22.22 -7.11
C PHE A 67 -6.68 -21.90 -7.92
N ILE A 68 -6.53 -21.60 -9.21
CA ILE A 68 -7.59 -21.82 -10.21
C ILE A 68 -6.91 -22.24 -11.51
N ASP A 69 -6.66 -23.53 -11.68
CA ASP A 69 -6.88 -24.20 -12.95
C ASP A 69 -7.08 -25.71 -12.72
N LYS A 70 -8.23 -26.17 -13.25
CA LYS A 70 -8.82 -27.52 -13.42
C LYS A 70 -8.14 -28.75 -12.82
#